data_AF-A0A0D2EJ89-F1
#
_entry.id   AF-A0A0D2EJ89-F1
#
_cell.length_a   1.000
_cell.length_b   1.000
_cell.length_c   1.000
_cell.angle_alpha   90.00
_cell.angle_beta   90.00
_cell.angle_gamma   90.00
#
_symmetry.space_group_name_H-M   'P 1'
#
loop_
_entity.id
_entity.type
_entity.pdbx_description
1 polymer ?
#
loop_
_entity_poly.entity_id
_entity_poly.type
_entity_poly.pdbx_seq_one_letter_code
_entity_poly.pdbx_strand_id
1 'polypeptide(L)'
;MSATQVFSIADWGSQSNPRTATGMQRVAQTTPVSEIGRIIQDDGAIVIKQFLSTDQTDCINEEQDPYLKALIPSGQLVDMNEGIKNFLGHNTKGLTDLLQLSKTLRAEVINDDLMHSISDEILGKQVGDYWMSTATMMEIEPGNPPQKLHRGFGTGGRRLFHK
;
A
#
# COMPACT_ATOMS: atom_id res chain seq x y z
N MET A 1 10.38 -44.84 -20.72
CA MET A 1 9.58 -43.64 -20.43
C MET A 1 9.66 -43.36 -18.94
N SER A 2 10.23 -42.22 -18.57
CA SER A 2 9.74 -41.30 -17.52
C SER A 2 10.92 -40.45 -17.09
N ALA A 3 11.00 -39.25 -17.66
CA ALA A 3 11.93 -38.23 -17.26
C ALA A 3 11.32 -37.49 -16.06
N THR A 4 11.95 -37.58 -14.89
CA THR A 4 11.62 -36.72 -13.76
C THR A 4 12.33 -35.39 -13.99
N GLN A 5 11.61 -34.43 -14.55
CA GLN A 5 12.05 -33.03 -14.61
C GLN A 5 11.94 -32.44 -13.20
N VAL A 6 13.09 -32.16 -12.58
CA VAL A 6 13.17 -31.35 -11.37
C VAL A 6 13.01 -29.90 -11.80
N PHE A 7 11.96 -29.23 -11.34
CA PHE A 7 11.82 -27.78 -11.52
C PHE A 7 12.91 -27.08 -10.71
N SER A 8 13.84 -26.43 -11.42
CA SER A 8 14.79 -25.49 -10.83
C SER A 8 14.01 -24.29 -10.30
N ILE A 9 14.17 -23.99 -9.01
CA ILE A 9 13.85 -22.67 -8.46
C ILE A 9 14.72 -21.70 -9.26
N ALA A 10 14.10 -20.71 -9.89
CA ALA A 10 14.84 -19.64 -10.55
C ALA A 10 15.71 -18.95 -9.49
N ASP A 11 17.02 -19.00 -9.67
CA ASP A 11 17.99 -18.27 -8.88
C ASP A 11 17.70 -16.76 -9.07
N TRP A 12 17.02 -16.17 -8.10
CA TRP A 12 16.96 -14.71 -7.96
C TRP A 12 18.34 -14.29 -7.43
N GLY A 13 19.29 -14.12 -8.36
CA GLY A 13 20.64 -13.66 -8.05
C GLY A 13 20.59 -12.28 -7.39
N SER A 14 20.59 -12.24 -6.06
CA SER A 14 20.83 -11.03 -5.29
C SER A 14 22.32 -10.73 -5.26
N GLN A 15 22.84 -10.13 -6.33
CA GLN A 15 24.03 -9.30 -6.19
C GLN A 15 23.60 -7.99 -5.53
N SER A 16 23.36 -8.00 -4.22
CA SER A 16 23.17 -6.75 -3.48
C SER A 16 24.53 -6.08 -3.31
N ASN A 17 24.86 -5.18 -4.23
CA ASN A 17 25.91 -4.20 -4.01
C ASN A 17 25.44 -3.29 -2.86
N PRO A 18 26.16 -3.18 -1.73
CA PRO A 18 25.71 -2.38 -0.60
C PRO A 18 25.78 -0.89 -1.00
N ARG A 19 24.66 -0.34 -1.46
CA ARG A 19 24.50 1.11 -1.56
C ARG A 19 24.56 1.68 -0.14
N THR A 20 25.50 2.61 0.10
CA THR A 20 25.44 3.53 1.24
C THR A 20 24.02 4.06 1.37
N ALA A 21 23.46 4.14 2.59
CA ALA A 21 22.07 4.51 2.85
C ALA A 21 21.70 5.86 2.23
N THR A 22 21.38 5.86 0.94
CA THR A 22 20.75 6.94 0.21
C THR A 22 19.30 6.97 0.68
N GLY A 23 18.83 8.15 1.08
CA GLY A 23 17.43 8.34 1.43
C GLY A 23 16.49 7.87 0.31
N MET A 24 15.23 7.61 0.66
CA MET A 24 14.22 7.15 -0.29
C MET A 24 14.15 8.06 -1.52
N GLN A 25 14.24 7.47 -2.71
CA GLN A 25 14.22 8.21 -3.97
C GLN A 25 12.88 8.95 -4.13
N ARG A 26 12.94 10.17 -4.68
CA ARG A 26 11.77 11.03 -4.89
C ARG A 26 11.74 11.49 -6.34
N VAL A 27 10.67 11.15 -7.06
CA VAL A 27 10.54 11.37 -8.51
C VAL A 27 9.30 12.19 -8.85
N ALA A 28 9.24 12.73 -10.06
CA ALA A 28 8.04 13.42 -10.58
C ALA A 28 7.05 12.42 -11.19
N GLN A 29 5.78 12.80 -11.35
CA GLN A 29 4.78 11.97 -12.05
C GLN A 29 5.15 11.65 -13.51
N THR A 30 5.96 12.52 -14.16
CA THR A 30 6.42 12.34 -15.54
C THR A 30 7.61 11.38 -15.69
N THR A 31 8.08 10.80 -14.59
CA THR A 31 9.20 9.85 -14.61
C THR A 31 8.78 8.59 -15.37
N PRO A 32 9.63 8.05 -16.27
CA PRO A 32 9.29 6.84 -17.00
C PRO A 32 8.92 5.68 -16.07
N VAL A 33 7.83 4.98 -16.38
CA VAL A 33 7.32 3.87 -15.56
C VAL A 33 8.36 2.75 -15.39
N SER A 34 9.17 2.47 -16.42
CA SER A 34 10.26 1.51 -16.34
C SER A 34 11.35 1.92 -15.33
N GLU A 35 11.61 3.22 -15.19
CA GLU A 35 12.53 3.74 -14.19
C GLU A 35 11.94 3.63 -12.78
N ILE A 36 10.65 3.92 -12.61
CA ILE A 36 9.92 3.72 -11.34
C ILE A 36 9.98 2.23 -10.94
N GLY A 37 9.69 1.32 -11.87
CA GLY A 37 9.76 -0.12 -11.64
C GLY A 37 11.16 -0.57 -11.22
N ARG A 38 12.21 -0.07 -11.89
CA ARG A 38 13.60 -0.34 -11.50
C ARG A 38 13.90 0.16 -10.08
N ILE A 39 13.52 1.39 -9.73
CA ILE A 39 13.75 1.94 -8.37
C ILE A 39 13.05 1.07 -7.31
N ILE A 40 11.81 0.64 -7.56
CA ILE A 40 11.09 -0.22 -6.62
C ILE A 40 11.75 -1.58 -6.48
N GLN A 41 12.23 -2.18 -7.57
CA GLN A 41 12.98 -3.44 -7.53
C GLN A 41 14.30 -3.30 -6.74
N ASP A 42 14.97 -2.18 -6.91
CA ASP A 42 16.28 -1.87 -6.37
C ASP A 42 16.26 -1.47 -4.89
N ASP A 43 15.29 -0.66 -4.49
CA ASP A 43 15.25 0.02 -3.19
C ASP A 43 14.03 -0.38 -2.34
N GLY A 44 13.05 -1.07 -2.93
CA GLY A 44 11.82 -1.51 -2.27
C GLY A 44 10.79 -0.40 -1.99
N ALA A 45 11.13 0.87 -2.25
CA ALA A 45 10.25 2.02 -2.02
C ALA A 45 10.63 3.24 -2.88
N ILE A 46 9.64 4.09 -3.17
CA ILE A 46 9.80 5.34 -3.90
C ILE A 46 8.76 6.37 -3.42
N VAL A 47 9.08 7.67 -3.51
CA VAL A 47 8.11 8.76 -3.36
C VAL A 47 7.83 9.39 -4.73
N ILE A 48 6.58 9.38 -5.16
CA ILE A 48 6.14 10.14 -6.34
C ILE A 48 5.57 11.47 -5.85
N LYS A 49 6.20 12.58 -6.24
CA LYS A 49 5.77 13.92 -5.81
C LYS A 49 4.49 14.31 -6.53
N GLN A 50 3.60 14.98 -5.78
CA GLN A 50 2.35 15.54 -6.29
C GLN A 50 1.48 14.48 -7.00
N PHE A 51 1.49 13.24 -6.48
CA PHE A 51 0.72 12.14 -7.06
C PHE A 51 -0.79 12.45 -7.13
N LEU A 52 -1.33 13.07 -6.08
CA LEU A 52 -2.66 13.64 -6.05
C LEU A 52 -2.56 15.16 -6.22
N SER A 53 -3.56 15.76 -6.85
CA SER A 53 -3.71 17.22 -6.83
C SER A 53 -4.12 17.71 -5.44
N THR A 54 -3.92 19.00 -5.18
CA THR A 54 -4.41 19.64 -3.94
C THR A 54 -5.92 19.50 -3.83
N ASP A 55 -6.66 19.81 -4.91
CA ASP A 55 -8.13 19.70 -4.95
C ASP A 55 -8.61 18.27 -4.65
N GLN A 56 -7.96 17.25 -5.22
CA GLN A 56 -8.27 15.86 -4.91
C GLN A 56 -8.03 15.53 -3.44
N THR A 57 -6.92 16.01 -2.89
CA THR A 57 -6.58 15.79 -1.48
C THR A 57 -7.61 16.46 -0.55
N ASP A 58 -7.98 17.71 -0.85
CA ASP A 58 -8.95 18.48 -0.08
C ASP A 58 -10.33 17.83 -0.12
N CYS A 59 -10.82 17.46 -1.31
CA CYS A 59 -12.11 16.76 -1.44
C CYS A 59 -12.12 15.42 -0.70
N ILE A 60 -11.05 14.62 -0.80
CA ILE A 60 -10.97 13.33 -0.09
C ILE A 60 -11.01 13.53 1.43
N ASN A 61 -10.31 14.55 1.94
CA ASN A 61 -10.34 14.89 3.36
C ASN A 61 -11.75 15.31 3.79
N GLU A 62 -12.39 16.24 3.05
CA GLU A 62 -13.74 16.71 3.35
C GLU A 62 -14.78 15.57 3.33
N GLU A 63 -14.67 14.64 2.37
CA GLU A 63 -15.56 13.48 2.25
C GLU A 63 -15.39 12.49 3.41
N GLN A 64 -14.18 12.32 3.95
CA GLN A 64 -13.87 11.31 4.98
C GLN A 64 -13.96 11.86 6.42
N ASP A 65 -13.75 13.15 6.60
CA ASP A 65 -13.68 13.84 7.90
C ASP A 65 -14.86 13.53 8.84
N PRO A 66 -16.13 13.56 8.38
CA PRO A 66 -17.26 13.25 9.25
C PRO A 66 -17.22 11.82 9.80
N TYR A 67 -16.73 10.88 8.99
CA TYR A 67 -16.63 9.47 9.37
C TYR A 67 -15.46 9.24 10.33
N LEU A 68 -14.30 9.87 10.08
CA LEU A 68 -13.16 9.82 10.99
C LEU A 68 -13.51 10.37 12.38
N LYS A 69 -14.24 11.50 12.45
CA LYS A 69 -14.67 12.11 13.71
C LYS A 69 -15.61 11.20 14.52
N ALA A 70 -16.37 10.34 13.85
CA ALA A 70 -17.27 9.40 14.50
C ALA A 70 -16.58 8.10 14.96
N LEU A 71 -15.34 7.84 14.52
CA LEU A 71 -14.61 6.62 14.88
C LEU A 71 -13.99 6.69 16.28
N ILE A 72 -14.03 5.55 16.95
CA ILE A 72 -13.36 5.32 18.22
C ILE A 72 -11.89 4.91 17.94
N PRO A 73 -10.89 5.50 18.63
CA PRO A 73 -9.50 5.10 18.49
C PRO A 73 -9.23 3.63 18.85
N SER A 74 -8.20 3.05 18.25
CA SER A 74 -7.87 1.63 18.38
C SER A 74 -7.69 1.18 19.84
N GLY A 75 -7.13 2.03 20.70
CA GLY A 75 -6.92 1.74 22.13
C GLY A 75 -8.22 1.47 22.91
N GLN A 76 -9.33 2.06 22.45
CA GLN A 76 -10.63 2.00 23.10
C GLN A 76 -11.53 0.88 22.53
N LEU A 77 -11.07 0.14 21.51
CA LEU A 77 -11.81 -0.99 20.97
C LEU A 77 -11.84 -2.14 21.98
N VAL A 78 -13.04 -2.60 22.33
CA VAL A 78 -13.26 -3.59 23.40
C VAL A 78 -12.83 -5.01 23.02
N ASP A 79 -12.95 -5.37 21.74
CA ASP A 79 -12.67 -6.73 21.24
C ASP A 79 -11.25 -6.89 20.65
N MET A 80 -10.39 -5.90 20.84
CA MET A 80 -9.04 -5.91 20.28
C MET A 80 -7.99 -6.25 21.35
N ASN A 81 -7.12 -7.21 21.05
CA ASN A 81 -6.01 -7.57 21.94
C ASN A 81 -5.03 -6.38 22.10
N GLU A 82 -4.55 -6.14 23.31
CA GLU A 82 -3.58 -5.09 23.63
C GLU A 82 -2.31 -5.10 22.77
N GLY A 83 -1.84 -6.29 22.37
CA GLY A 83 -0.72 -6.40 21.43
C GLY A 83 -1.01 -5.74 20.07
N ILE A 84 -2.25 -5.87 19.57
CA ILE A 84 -2.70 -5.24 18.32
C ILE A 84 -2.89 -3.75 18.54
N LYS A 85 -3.50 -3.32 19.65
CA LYS A 85 -3.65 -1.89 19.98
C LYS A 85 -2.31 -1.18 20.08
N ASN A 86 -1.31 -1.80 20.70
CA ASN A 86 0.05 -1.28 20.79
C ASN A 86 0.75 -1.22 19.43
N PHE A 87 0.40 -2.12 18.51
CA PHE A 87 0.93 -2.10 17.15
C PHE A 87 0.27 -1.01 16.29
N LEU A 88 -1.06 -0.84 16.37
CA LEU A 88 -1.79 0.19 15.64
C LEU A 88 -1.56 1.60 16.20
N GLY A 89 -1.34 1.70 17.50
CA GLY A 89 -1.34 2.95 18.26
C GLY A 89 -2.69 3.17 18.95
N HIS A 90 -2.66 3.47 20.25
CA HIS A 90 -3.88 3.64 21.06
C HIS A 90 -4.73 4.82 20.59
N ASN A 91 -4.11 5.90 20.11
CA ASN A 91 -4.81 7.08 19.59
C ASN A 91 -4.86 7.08 18.05
N THR A 92 -4.88 5.90 17.42
CA THR A 92 -4.98 5.77 15.96
C THR A 92 -6.40 5.39 15.57
N LYS A 93 -6.99 6.12 14.62
CA LYS A 93 -8.26 5.76 13.97
C LYS A 93 -7.97 5.24 12.56
N GLY A 94 -8.63 4.13 12.20
CA GLY A 94 -8.56 3.55 10.86
C GLY A 94 -9.93 3.53 10.22
N LEU A 95 -10.11 4.27 9.13
CA LEU A 95 -11.34 4.28 8.34
C LEU A 95 -11.17 3.36 7.12
N THR A 96 -12.15 2.46 6.92
CA THR A 96 -12.26 1.55 5.77
C THR A 96 -13.32 2.03 4.80
N ASP A 97 -13.58 1.24 3.74
CA ASP A 97 -14.65 1.48 2.77
C ASP A 97 -14.53 2.81 2.02
N LEU A 98 -13.30 3.26 1.80
CA LEU A 98 -13.04 4.60 1.26
C LEU A 98 -13.68 4.84 -0.11
N LEU A 99 -13.79 3.82 -0.97
CA LEU A 99 -14.47 3.98 -2.27
C LEU A 99 -15.98 4.20 -2.13
N GLN A 100 -16.60 3.73 -1.06
CA GLN A 100 -18.01 4.00 -0.78
C GLN A 100 -18.17 5.43 -0.27
N LEU A 101 -17.27 5.85 0.62
CA LEU A 101 -17.36 7.12 1.35
C LEU A 101 -16.86 8.32 0.54
N SER A 102 -15.94 8.12 -0.40
CA SER A 102 -15.33 9.18 -1.21
C SER A 102 -15.67 9.02 -2.68
N LYS A 103 -16.37 10.00 -3.25
CA LYS A 103 -16.64 10.03 -4.69
C LYS A 103 -15.36 10.33 -5.45
N THR A 104 -14.52 11.23 -4.93
CA THR A 104 -13.23 11.59 -5.55
C THR A 104 -12.31 10.38 -5.68
N LEU A 105 -12.15 9.56 -4.62
CA LEU A 105 -11.36 8.32 -4.72
C LEU A 105 -11.91 7.35 -5.77
N ARG A 106 -13.23 7.14 -5.77
CA ARG A 106 -13.89 6.16 -6.65
C ARG A 106 -13.93 6.59 -8.11
N ALA A 107 -14.09 7.89 -8.38
CA ALA A 107 -14.26 8.40 -9.73
C ALA A 107 -12.92 8.78 -10.38
N GLU A 108 -11.97 9.28 -9.60
CA GLU A 108 -10.76 9.91 -10.12
C GLU A 108 -9.50 9.11 -9.76
N VAL A 109 -9.28 8.83 -8.48
CA VAL A 109 -7.99 8.28 -8.02
C VAL A 109 -7.80 6.82 -8.40
N ILE A 110 -8.83 5.98 -8.24
CA ILE A 110 -8.70 4.55 -8.56
C ILE A 110 -8.53 4.28 -10.06
N ASN A 111 -8.83 5.26 -10.93
CA ASN A 111 -8.67 5.16 -12.38
C ASN A 111 -7.44 5.92 -12.88
N ASP A 112 -6.50 6.29 -12.01
CA ASP A 112 -5.30 7.06 -12.39
C ASP A 112 -4.38 6.23 -13.30
N ASP A 113 -4.06 6.76 -14.48
CA ASP A 113 -3.26 6.08 -15.50
C ASP A 113 -1.84 5.74 -15.01
N LEU A 114 -1.25 6.61 -14.18
CA LEU A 114 0.08 6.38 -13.63
C LEU A 114 0.05 5.25 -12.59
N MET A 115 -0.96 5.22 -11.70
CA MET A 115 -1.19 4.12 -10.75
C MET A 115 -1.29 2.78 -11.47
N HIS A 116 -2.10 2.71 -12.53
CA HIS A 116 -2.29 1.50 -13.31
C HIS A 116 -1.01 1.09 -14.04
N SER A 117 -0.33 2.04 -14.69
CA SER A 117 0.92 1.75 -15.39
C SER A 117 2.02 1.23 -14.46
N ILE A 118 2.13 1.78 -13.25
CA ILE A 118 3.07 1.28 -12.22
C ILE A 118 2.67 -0.13 -11.76
N SER A 119 1.37 -0.37 -11.54
CA SER A 119 0.86 -1.67 -11.12
C SER A 119 1.10 -2.74 -12.19
N ASP A 120 0.92 -2.42 -13.47
CA ASP A 120 1.23 -3.32 -14.59
C ASP A 120 2.73 -3.63 -14.71
N GLU A 121 3.59 -2.62 -14.52
CA GLU A 121 5.04 -2.78 -14.57
C GLU A 121 5.54 -3.74 -13.47
N ILE A 122 4.98 -3.64 -12.27
CA ILE A 122 5.43 -4.40 -11.09
C ILE A 122 4.73 -5.77 -11.01
N LEU A 123 3.40 -5.80 -11.19
CA LEU A 123 2.56 -6.97 -10.98
C LEU A 123 2.18 -7.63 -12.30
N GLY A 124 1.69 -6.86 -13.28
CA GLY A 124 1.15 -7.38 -14.54
C GLY A 124 2.09 -8.37 -15.24
N LYS A 125 3.38 -8.02 -15.32
CA LYS A 125 4.42 -8.88 -15.94
C LYS A 125 4.70 -10.19 -15.19
N GLN A 126 4.42 -10.24 -13.89
CA GLN A 126 4.85 -11.35 -13.01
C GLN A 126 3.68 -12.23 -12.55
N VAL A 127 2.53 -11.64 -12.27
CA VAL A 127 1.39 -12.31 -11.61
C VAL A 127 0.07 -12.18 -12.37
N GLY A 128 0.03 -11.37 -13.44
CA GLY A 128 -1.19 -11.10 -14.22
C GLY A 128 -2.03 -9.96 -13.64
N ASP A 129 -3.34 -10.04 -13.82
CA ASP A 129 -4.27 -9.01 -13.39
C ASP A 129 -4.18 -8.72 -11.88
N TYR A 130 -4.45 -7.48 -11.51
CA TYR A 130 -4.45 -7.00 -10.13
C TYR A 130 -5.77 -6.33 -9.78
N TRP A 131 -6.05 -6.27 -8.47
CA TRP A 131 -7.17 -5.51 -7.92
C TRP A 131 -6.74 -4.81 -6.63
N MET A 132 -7.52 -3.82 -6.21
CA MET A 132 -7.33 -3.19 -4.91
C MET A 132 -7.82 -4.11 -3.79
N SER A 133 -6.91 -4.58 -2.93
CA SER A 133 -7.30 -5.43 -1.80
C SER A 133 -8.05 -4.64 -0.71
N THR A 134 -7.60 -3.42 -0.42
CA THR A 134 -8.21 -2.51 0.54
C THR A 134 -7.67 -1.10 0.31
N ALA A 135 -8.46 -0.09 0.68
CA ALA A 135 -8.01 1.27 0.87
C ALA A 135 -8.42 1.69 2.27
N THR A 136 -7.48 2.26 3.02
CA THR A 136 -7.69 2.63 4.42
C THR A 136 -7.08 4.01 4.69
N MET A 137 -7.82 4.85 5.40
CA MET A 137 -7.33 6.13 5.89
C MET A 137 -6.95 5.97 7.36
N MET A 138 -5.79 6.48 7.73
CA MET A 138 -5.28 6.40 9.11
C MET A 138 -5.05 7.80 9.66
N GLU A 139 -5.74 8.13 10.74
CA GLU A 139 -5.47 9.33 11.55
C GLU A 139 -4.67 8.89 12.78
N ILE A 140 -3.42 9.35 12.88
CA ILE A 140 -2.54 9.07 14.01
C ILE A 140 -2.50 10.33 14.88
N GLU A 141 -3.26 10.32 15.97
CA GLU A 141 -3.26 11.44 16.92
C GLU A 141 -1.97 11.44 17.77
N PRO A 142 -1.65 12.57 18.44
CA PRO A 142 -0.49 12.66 19.33
C PRO A 142 -0.48 11.61 20.45
N GLY A 143 0.73 11.23 20.88
CA GLY A 143 0.95 10.31 22.01
C GLY A 143 1.16 8.85 21.63
N ASN A 144 1.02 8.48 20.34
CA ASN A 144 1.37 7.15 19.87
C ASN A 144 2.90 6.94 19.78
N PRO A 145 3.43 5.78 20.19
CA PRO A 145 4.83 5.44 19.93
C PRO A 145 5.05 5.11 18.44
N PRO A 146 6.29 5.21 17.92
CA PRO A 146 6.61 4.71 16.59
C PRO A 146 6.26 3.22 16.46
N GLN A 147 5.64 2.85 15.35
CA GLN A 147 5.38 1.43 15.07
C GLN A 147 6.69 0.66 14.93
N LYS A 148 6.69 -0.60 15.41
CA LYS A 148 7.82 -1.51 15.23
C LYS A 148 8.05 -1.76 13.74
N LEU A 149 9.30 -1.97 13.34
CA LEU A 149 9.63 -2.34 11.96
C LEU A 149 8.89 -3.63 11.55
N HIS A 150 8.21 -3.58 10.42
CA HIS A 150 7.43 -4.68 9.88
C HIS A 150 7.37 -4.61 8.35
N ARG A 151 6.95 -5.69 7.71
CA ARG A 151 6.57 -5.70 6.29
C ARG A 151 5.05 -5.56 6.20
N GLY A 152 4.56 -4.86 5.19
CA GLY A 152 3.12 -4.73 4.95
C GLY A 152 2.46 -6.11 4.89
N PHE A 153 1.38 -6.30 5.65
CA PHE A 153 0.57 -7.51 5.61
C PHE A 153 -0.65 -7.25 4.72
N GLY A 154 -0.71 -7.88 3.55
CA GLY A 154 -1.97 -8.04 2.82
C GLY A 154 -2.81 -9.15 3.47
N THR A 155 -4.15 -9.05 3.43
CA THR A 155 -5.10 -10.05 3.96
C THR A 155 -5.13 -11.36 3.15
N GLY A 156 -4.03 -11.74 2.50
CA GLY A 156 -3.86 -12.95 1.69
C GLY A 156 -3.85 -14.22 2.53
N GLY A 157 -4.97 -14.52 3.16
CA GLY A 157 -5.19 -15.65 4.06
C GLY A 157 -6.63 -16.16 4.02
N ARG A 158 -7.26 -16.18 2.85
CA ARG A 158 -8.38 -17.08 2.55
C ARG A 158 -8.55 -17.18 1.03
N ARG A 159 -8.05 -18.28 0.47
CA ARG A 159 -8.24 -18.68 -0.92
C ARG A 159 -9.73 -19.02 -1.11
N LEU A 160 -10.56 -18.04 -1.41
CA LEU A 160 -11.99 -18.21 -1.73
C LEU A 160 -12.19 -18.14 -3.24
N PHE A 161 -11.66 -19.11 -3.96
CA PHE A 161 -12.17 -19.48 -5.28
C PHE A 161 -12.01 -21.00 -5.42
N HIS A 162 -13.05 -21.74 -5.04
CA HIS A 162 -13.34 -23.01 -5.70
C HIS A 162 -14.42 -22.71 -6.72
N LYS A 163 -14.21 -23.26 -7.92
CA LYS A 163 -15.11 -23.20 -9.07
C LYS A 163 -16.53 -23.66 -8.72
#